data_AF-W5SBZ7-F1
#
_entry.id   AF-W5SBZ7-F1
#
_cell.length_a   1.000
_cell.length_b   1.000
_cell.length_c   1.000
_cell.angle_alpha   90.00
_cell.angle_beta   90.00
_cell.angle_gamma   90.00
#
_symmetry.space_group_name_H-M   'P 1'
#
loop_
_entity.id
_entity.type
_entity.pdbx_description
1 polymer ?
#
loop_
_entity_poly.entity_id
_entity_poly.type
_entity_poly.pdbx_seq_one_letter_code
_entity_poly.pdbx_strand_id
1 'polypeptide(L)'
;DNVFVTVVASVQYRALAEKASDAFYKLSNTKEQIQSYVFDVIRASVPKLELDSAFEQKNEIAKAVENELEKAMSHYGYEIVQTLIVDIEPDVRVKTAMNEINAAARMR
;
A
#
# COMPACT_ATOMS: atom_id res chain seq x y z
N ASP A 1 9.73 -2.07 18.61
CA ASP A 1 8.96 -3.17 18.01
C ASP A 1 9.61 -3.74 16.77
N ASN A 2 9.91 -5.04 16.78
CA ASN A 2 10.24 -5.81 15.57
C ASN A 2 9.01 -6.63 15.17
N VAL A 3 7.93 -5.94 14.83
CA VAL A 3 6.69 -6.55 14.34
C VAL A 3 6.73 -6.56 12.82
N PHE A 4 6.62 -7.74 12.22
CA PHE A 4 6.44 -7.89 10.78
C PHE A 4 4.96 -7.83 10.45
N VAL A 5 4.61 -7.05 9.43
CA VAL A 5 3.25 -6.94 8.88
C VAL A 5 3.27 -7.26 7.39
N THR A 6 2.25 -7.98 6.93
CA THR A 6 1.98 -8.23 5.53
C THR A 6 0.89 -7.29 5.08
N VAL A 7 1.18 -6.40 4.13
CA VAL A 7 0.18 -5.47 3.58
C VAL A 7 -0.23 -5.95 2.20
N VAL A 8 -1.52 -6.16 2.01
CA VAL A 8 -2.11 -6.52 0.71
C VAL A 8 -2.72 -5.28 0.10
N ALA A 9 -2.16 -4.85 -1.03
CA ALA A 9 -2.63 -3.69 -1.78
C ALA A 9 -3.12 -4.09 -3.17
N SER A 10 -4.16 -3.43 -3.64
CA SER A 10 -4.69 -3.53 -5.00
C SER A 10 -4.58 -2.18 -5.69
N VAL A 11 -3.97 -2.17 -6.87
CA VAL A 11 -3.79 -0.96 -7.69
C VAL A 11 -4.41 -1.22 -9.05
N GLN A 12 -5.36 -0.38 -9.44
CA GLN A 12 -5.93 -0.35 -10.78
C GLN A 12 -5.25 0.76 -11.59
N TYR A 13 -4.80 0.42 -12.79
CA TYR A 13 -4.14 1.37 -13.68
C TYR A 13 -4.47 1.07 -15.14
N ARG A 14 -4.32 2.07 -16.01
CA ARG A 14 -4.49 1.93 -17.46
C ARG A 14 -3.49 2.77 -18.23
N ALA A 15 -3.11 2.33 -19.42
CA ALA A 15 -2.34 3.16 -20.35
C ALA A 15 -3.24 4.25 -20.95
N LEU A 16 -2.74 5.46 -21.03
CA LEU A 16 -3.42 6.58 -21.68
C LEU A 16 -3.24 6.45 -23.20
N ALA A 17 -4.33 6.46 -23.95
CA ALA A 17 -4.31 6.29 -25.40
C ALA A 17 -3.43 7.35 -26.10
N GLU A 18 -3.48 8.59 -25.62
CA GLU A 18 -2.68 9.71 -26.13
C GLU A 18 -1.17 9.57 -25.84
N LYS A 19 -0.79 8.74 -24.88
CA LYS A 19 0.60 8.46 -24.48
C LYS A 19 0.97 6.98 -24.69
N ALA A 20 0.28 6.27 -25.58
CA ALA A 20 0.49 4.84 -25.79
C ALA A 20 1.95 4.49 -26.19
N SER A 21 2.59 5.35 -26.98
CA SER A 21 4.00 5.19 -27.34
C SER A 21 4.91 5.25 -26.11
N ASP A 22 4.66 6.21 -25.20
CA ASP A 22 5.43 6.33 -23.97
C ASP A 22 5.22 5.12 -23.05
N ALA A 23 3.97 4.68 -22.90
CA ALA A 23 3.61 3.51 -22.10
C ALA A 23 4.24 2.21 -22.60
N PHE A 24 4.49 2.12 -23.91
CA PHE A 24 5.10 0.95 -24.53
C PHE A 24 6.64 1.00 -24.54
N TYR A 25 7.24 2.17 -24.82
CA TYR A 25 8.68 2.27 -25.04
C TYR A 25 9.49 2.80 -23.84
N LYS A 26 8.89 3.56 -22.92
CA LYS A 26 9.62 4.16 -21.78
C LYS A 26 9.67 3.27 -20.55
N LEU A 27 8.82 2.26 -20.45
CA LEU A 27 8.72 1.40 -19.27
C LEU A 27 8.66 -0.07 -19.67
N SER A 28 9.69 -0.82 -19.31
CA SER A 28 9.83 -2.23 -19.69
C SER A 28 8.93 -3.16 -18.89
N ASN A 29 8.69 -2.85 -17.60
CA ASN A 29 7.85 -3.65 -16.71
C ASN A 29 7.02 -2.76 -15.78
N THR A 30 5.83 -2.39 -16.24
CA THR A 30 4.90 -1.53 -15.50
C THR A 30 4.51 -2.09 -14.14
N LYS A 31 4.29 -3.40 -14.06
CA LYS A 31 3.84 -4.05 -12.82
C LYS A 31 4.90 -3.97 -11.74
N GLU A 32 6.14 -4.31 -12.08
CA GLU A 32 7.26 -4.28 -11.14
C GLU A 32 7.58 -2.85 -10.66
N GLN A 33 7.48 -1.86 -11.56
CA GLN A 33 7.65 -0.46 -11.21
C GLN A 33 6.60 0.00 -10.19
N ILE A 34 5.31 -0.30 -10.46
CA ILE A 34 4.22 0.02 -9.54
C ILE A 34 4.43 -0.67 -8.20
N GLN A 35 4.78 -1.96 -8.19
CA GLN A 35 5.05 -2.71 -6.96
C GLN A 35 6.18 -2.07 -6.14
N SER A 36 7.23 -1.58 -6.79
CA SER A 36 8.37 -0.93 -6.13
C SER A 36 7.96 0.37 -5.43
N TYR A 37 7.16 1.21 -6.09
CA TYR A 37 6.63 2.45 -5.48
C TYR A 37 5.67 2.17 -4.33
N VAL A 38 4.74 1.22 -4.51
CA VAL A 38 3.82 0.78 -3.43
C VAL A 38 4.62 0.33 -2.21
N PHE A 39 5.65 -0.48 -2.43
CA PHE A 39 6.50 -0.98 -1.35
C PHE A 39 7.23 0.14 -0.62
N ASP A 40 7.83 1.11 -1.33
CA ASP A 40 8.56 2.20 -0.69
C ASP A 40 7.63 3.10 0.13
N VAL A 41 6.45 3.44 -0.38
CA VAL A 41 5.47 4.27 0.34
C VAL A 41 4.94 3.55 1.59
N ILE A 42 4.58 2.27 1.49
CA ILE A 42 4.12 1.47 2.63
C ILE A 42 5.24 1.38 3.68
N ARG A 43 6.47 1.08 3.26
CA ARG A 43 7.64 0.98 4.14
C ARG A 43 7.97 2.31 4.83
N ALA A 44 7.72 3.44 4.19
CA ALA A 44 7.95 4.77 4.76
C ALA A 44 6.82 5.24 5.70
N SER A 45 5.61 4.68 5.56
CA SER A 45 4.41 5.14 6.25
C SER A 45 4.03 4.26 7.43
N VAL A 46 4.00 2.94 7.24
CA VAL A 46 3.49 1.99 8.24
C VAL A 46 4.33 1.95 9.53
N PRO A 47 5.67 1.96 9.50
CA PRO A 47 6.47 1.91 10.74
C PRO A 47 6.34 3.13 11.65
N LYS A 48 5.74 4.23 11.16
CA LYS A 48 5.51 5.46 11.94
C LYS A 48 4.17 5.42 12.70
N LEU A 49 3.32 4.44 12.39
CA LEU A 49 2.01 4.27 12.99
C LEU A 49 2.06 3.15 14.02
N GLU A 50 1.33 3.32 15.12
CA GLU A 50 0.98 2.20 15.97
C GLU A 50 0.17 1.18 15.16
N LEU A 51 0.33 -0.11 15.48
CA LEU A 51 -0.27 -1.18 14.68
C LEU A 51 -1.80 -1.03 14.56
N ASP A 52 -2.50 -0.72 15.66
CA ASP A 52 -3.94 -0.43 15.65
C ASP A 52 -4.28 0.79 14.77
N SER A 53 -3.47 1.84 14.83
CA SER A 53 -3.64 3.04 14.01
C SER A 53 -3.42 2.74 12.52
N ALA A 54 -2.55 1.81 12.16
CA ALA A 54 -2.35 1.39 10.77
C ALA A 54 -3.59 0.69 10.20
N PHE A 55 -4.34 -0.06 11.04
CA PHE A 55 -5.62 -0.67 10.65
C PHE A 55 -6.72 0.35 10.40
N GLU A 56 -6.82 1.38 11.24
CA GLU A 56 -7.82 2.44 11.10
C GLU A 56 -7.50 3.38 9.93
N GLN A 57 -6.22 3.58 9.63
CA GLN A 57 -5.73 4.52 8.63
C GLN A 57 -5.47 3.88 7.25
N LYS A 58 -6.08 2.71 6.93
CA LYS A 58 -5.97 2.05 5.61
C LYS A 58 -6.21 3.01 4.44
N ASN A 59 -7.19 3.92 4.58
CA ASN A 59 -7.52 4.90 3.54
C ASN A 59 -6.44 5.97 3.35
N GLU A 60 -5.79 6.40 4.42
CA GLU A 60 -4.72 7.42 4.34
C GLU A 60 -3.45 6.81 3.73
N ILE A 61 -3.14 5.56 4.08
CA ILE A 61 -2.06 4.80 3.42
C ILE A 61 -2.38 4.62 1.93
N ALA A 62 -3.62 4.24 1.58
CA ALA A 62 -4.04 4.10 0.18
C ALA A 62 -3.87 5.40 -0.62
N LYS A 63 -4.30 6.54 -0.06
CA LYS A 63 -4.12 7.86 -0.68
C LYS A 63 -2.65 8.24 -0.84
N ALA A 64 -1.82 7.94 0.15
CA ALA A 64 -0.39 8.20 0.05
C ALA A 64 0.25 7.42 -1.11
N VAL A 65 -0.13 6.14 -1.26
CA VAL A 65 0.33 5.29 -2.36
C VAL A 65 -0.19 5.80 -3.70
N GLU A 66 -1.48 6.17 -3.79
CA GLU A 66 -2.09 6.70 -5.01
C GLU A 66 -1.38 7.97 -5.50
N ASN A 67 -1.19 8.95 -4.61
CA ASN A 67 -0.54 10.22 -4.94
C ASN A 67 0.89 10.03 -5.45
N GLU A 68 1.64 9.07 -4.92
CA GLU A 68 3.01 8.82 -5.35
C GLU A 68 3.04 8.08 -6.69
N LEU A 69 2.16 7.09 -6.86
CA LEU A 69 2.03 6.37 -8.12
C LEU A 69 1.55 7.28 -9.25
N GLU A 70 0.60 8.19 -9.02
CA GLU A 70 0.13 9.13 -10.05
C GLU A 70 1.27 9.99 -10.58
N LYS A 71 2.10 10.54 -9.68
CA LYS A 71 3.26 11.37 -10.06
C LYS A 71 4.28 10.57 -10.88
N ALA A 72 4.61 9.36 -10.43
CA ALA A 72 5.60 8.54 -11.10
C ALA A 72 5.10 7.99 -12.44
N MET A 73 3.89 7.43 -12.45
CA MET A 73 3.35 6.66 -13.58
C MET A 73 2.82 7.54 -14.71
N SER A 74 2.38 8.77 -14.42
CA SER A 74 1.95 9.73 -15.45
C SER A 74 3.06 10.11 -16.44
N HIS A 75 4.32 10.07 -16.01
CA HIS A 75 5.48 10.30 -16.88
C HIS A 75 5.66 9.17 -17.91
N TYR A 76 5.24 7.97 -17.56
CA TYR A 76 5.29 6.78 -18.40
C TYR A 76 4.00 6.56 -19.20
N GLY A 77 3.05 7.50 -19.19
CA GLY A 77 1.80 7.35 -19.93
C GLY A 77 0.78 6.41 -19.29
N TYR A 78 0.91 6.15 -17.98
CA TYR A 78 -0.08 5.39 -17.21
C TYR A 78 -0.86 6.30 -16.27
N GLU A 79 -2.14 6.00 -16.15
CA GLU A 79 -3.05 6.61 -15.18
C GLU A 79 -3.37 5.59 -14.09
N ILE A 80 -3.28 6.03 -12.84
CA ILE A 80 -3.75 5.26 -11.69
C ILE A 80 -5.23 5.57 -11.53
N VAL A 81 -6.07 4.54 -11.62
CA VAL A 81 -7.52 4.69 -11.52
C VAL A 81 -7.96 4.62 -10.07
N GLN A 82 -7.36 3.70 -9.31
CA GLN A 82 -7.72 3.50 -7.91
C GLN A 82 -6.62 2.71 -7.18
N THR A 83 -6.34 3.10 -5.94
CA THR A 83 -5.53 2.32 -5.00
C THR A 83 -6.31 1.93 -3.75
N LEU A 84 -6.19 0.68 -3.32
CA LEU A 84 -6.84 0.15 -2.13
C LEU A 84 -5.85 -0.66 -1.28
N ILE A 85 -5.87 -0.43 0.03
CA ILE A 85 -5.26 -1.35 1.00
C ILE A 85 -6.33 -2.36 1.39
N VAL A 86 -6.22 -3.58 0.87
CA VAL A 86 -7.16 -4.68 1.10
C VAL A 86 -7.00 -5.18 2.52
N ASP A 87 -5.76 -5.48 2.91
CA ASP A 87 -5.50 -5.98 4.26
C ASP A 87 -4.12 -5.62 4.82
N ILE A 88 -4.02 -5.68 6.15
CA ILE A 88 -2.79 -5.51 6.91
C ILE A 88 -2.76 -6.63 7.95
N GLU A 89 -1.94 -7.66 7.74
CA GLU A 89 -1.87 -8.80 8.63
C GLU A 89 -0.55 -8.82 9.41
N PRO A 90 -0.55 -8.62 10.74
CA PRO A 90 0.65 -8.82 11.53
C PRO A 90 0.99 -10.30 11.62
N ASP A 91 2.26 -10.59 11.96
CA ASP A 91 2.71 -11.95 12.26
C ASP A 91 1.79 -12.63 13.30
N VAL A 92 1.58 -13.94 13.14
CA VAL A 92 0.67 -14.74 13.98
C VAL A 92 0.96 -14.55 15.47
N ARG A 93 2.23 -14.44 15.86
CA ARG A 93 2.61 -14.25 17.27
C ARG A 93 2.12 -12.92 17.82
N VAL A 94 2.19 -11.87 17.01
CA VAL A 94 1.75 -10.52 17.37
C VAL A 94 0.22 -10.46 17.38
N LYS A 95 -0.42 -11.09 16.40
CA LYS A 95 -1.89 -11.21 16.33
C LYS A 95 -2.47 -11.87 17.59
N THR A 96 -1.86 -12.95 18.08
CA THR A 96 -2.30 -13.62 19.32
C THR A 96 -2.11 -12.72 20.54
N ALA A 97 -0.94 -12.10 20.70
CA ALA A 97 -0.66 -11.20 21.83
C ALA A 97 -1.62 -9.99 21.88
N MET A 98 -1.90 -9.38 20.72
CA MET A 98 -2.88 -8.29 20.64
C MET A 98 -4.29 -8.73 21.01
N ASN A 99 -4.71 -9.91 20.54
CA ASN A 99 -6.04 -10.43 20.86
C ASN A 99 -6.22 -10.70 22.35
N GLU A 100 -5.18 -11.20 23.03
CA GLU A 100 -5.19 -11.40 24.48
C GLU A 100 -5.33 -10.07 25.25
N ILE A 101 -4.56 -9.05 24.86
CA ILE A 101 -4.63 -7.70 25.45
C ILE A 101 -6.02 -7.08 25.24
N ASN A 102 -6.55 -7.14 24.01
CA ASN A 102 -7.86 -6.61 23.68
C ASN A 102 -9.00 -7.37 24.39
N ALA A 103 -8.87 -8.68 24.57
CA ALA A 103 -9.82 -9.47 25.35
C ALA A 103 -9.81 -9.10 26.85
N ALA A 104 -8.63 -8.87 27.43
CA ALA A 104 -8.48 -8.45 28.81
C ALA A 104 -9.04 -7.03 29.06
N ALA A 105 -8.88 -6.12 28.10
CA ALA A 105 -9.43 -4.77 28.16
C ALA A 105 -10.96 -4.74 28.07
N ARG A 106 -11.58 -5.66 27.30
CA ARG A 106 -13.05 -5.79 27.19
C ARG A 106 -13.74 -6.41 28.40
N MET A 107 -12.99 -7.11 29.26
CA MET A 107 -13.51 -7.73 30.49
C MET A 107 -13.44 -6.80 31.72
N ARG A 108 -12.95 -5.56 31.55
CA ARG A 108 -13.01 -4.49 32.54
C ARG A 108 -14.04 -3.45 32.14
#